data_AF-A0A7T0JKI0-F1
#
_entry.id   AF-A0A7T0JKI0-F1
#
_cell.length_a   1.000
_cell.length_b   1.000
_cell.length_c   1.000
_cell.angle_alpha   90.00
_cell.angle_beta   90.00
_cell.angle_gamma   90.00
#
_symmetry.space_group_name_H-M   'P 1'
#
loop_
_entity.id
_entity.type
_entity.pdbx_description
1 polymer ?
#
loop_
_entity_poly.entity_id
_entity_poly.type
_entity_poly.pdbx_seq_one_letter_code
_entity_poly.pdbx_strand_id
1 'polypeptide(L)' 'MKKVHKNVYCSRCGDEISADELKLLSGTTCALCSHMQHESLQIRRHKLDVLKHVFTVIQPGMVNQR' A
#
# COMPACT_ATOMS: atom_id res chain seq x y z
N MET A 1 9.57 21.74 33.80
CA MET A 1 8.45 21.58 32.85
C MET A 1 8.30 20.10 32.53
N LYS A 2 7.14 19.47 32.83
CA LYS A 2 6.90 18.07 32.47
C LYS A 2 6.61 18.00 30.96
N LYS A 3 7.36 17.20 30.20
CA LYS A 3 7.05 16.93 28.79
C LYS A 3 5.73 16.15 28.76
N VAL A 4 4.66 16.76 28.26
CA VAL A 4 3.42 16.05 27.95
C VAL A 4 3.68 15.29 26.66
N HIS A 5 3.72 13.96 26.72
CA HIS A 5 3.67 13.15 25.50
C HIS A 5 2.31 13.38 24.86
N LYS A 6 2.31 13.95 23.65
CA LYS A 6 1.10 14.04 22.84
C LYS A 6 0.87 12.66 22.25
N ASN A 7 -0.25 12.04 22.59
CA ASN A 7 -0.68 10.80 21.95
C ASN A 7 -0.90 11.11 20.46
N VAL A 8 -0.36 10.26 19.59
CA VAL A 8 -0.54 10.39 18.14
C VAL A 8 -1.61 9.39 17.74
N TYR A 9 -2.53 9.83 16.89
CA TYR A 9 -3.64 9.01 16.42
C TYR A 9 -3.52 8.77 14.93
N CYS A 10 -3.96 7.60 14.49
CA CYS A 10 -4.03 7.24 13.09
C CYS A 10 -5.04 8.12 12.37
N SER A 11 -4.61 8.79 11.31
CA SER A 11 -5.46 9.65 10.49
C SER A 11 -6.55 8.90 9.70
N ARG A 12 -6.50 7.56 9.66
CA ARG A 12 -7.46 6.72 8.94
C ARG A 12 -8.49 6.05 9.83
N CYS A 13 -8.06 5.38 10.89
CA CYS A 13 -8.95 4.64 11.78
C CYS A 13 -9.20 5.34 13.13
N GLY A 14 -8.42 6.36 13.47
CA GLY A 14 -8.52 7.07 14.75
C GLY A 14 -7.84 6.35 15.92
N ASP A 15 -7.29 5.16 15.72
CA ASP A 15 -6.60 4.41 16.78
C ASP A 15 -5.31 5.11 17.23
N GLU A 16 -4.99 4.98 18.51
CA GLU A 16 -3.74 5.47 19.06
C GLU A 16 -2.54 4.71 18.47
N ILE A 17 -1.56 5.46 17.96
CA ILE A 17 -0.29 4.93 17.46
C ILE A 17 0.70 4.88 18.63
N SER A 18 1.19 3.67 18.91
CA SER A 18 2.17 3.46 19.98
C SER A 18 3.49 4.19 19.68
N ALA A 19 4.21 4.59 20.74
CA ALA A 19 5.50 5.26 20.60
C ALA A 19 6.55 4.43 19.83
N ASP A 20 6.54 3.10 19.98
CA ASP A 20 7.42 2.21 19.21
C ASP A 20 7.00 2.12 17.74
N GLU A 21 5.70 2.11 17.44
CA GLU A 21 5.20 2.19 16.06
C GLU A 21 5.62 3.50 15.40
N LEU A 22 5.56 4.63 16.12
CA LEU A 22 6.00 5.94 15.61
C LEU A 22 7.48 5.99 15.24
N LYS A 23 8.34 5.17 15.86
CA LYS A 23 9.76 5.08 15.47
C LYS A 23 9.95 4.36 14.14
N LEU A 24 9.02 3.45 13.81
CA LEU A 24 9.08 2.60 12.63
C LEU A 24 8.30 3.20 11.45
N LEU A 25 7.26 3.98 11.74
CA LEU A 25 6.36 4.56 10.76
C LEU A 25 6.76 6.01 10.46
N SER A 26 6.99 6.32 9.19
CA SER A 26 7.34 7.68 8.74
C SER A 26 6.12 8.60 8.56
N GLY A 27 4.94 8.21 9.04
CA GLY A 27 3.66 8.86 8.71
C GLY A 27 2.63 8.86 9.83
N THR A 28 1.45 9.41 9.54
CA THR A 28 0.33 9.57 10.49
C THR A 28 -0.67 8.41 10.44
N THR A 29 -0.31 7.30 9.79
CA THR A 29 -1.17 6.10 9.65
C THR A 29 -0.55 4.94 10.42
N CYS A 30 -1.36 4.20 11.18
CA CYS A 30 -0.93 3.00 11.88
C CYS A 30 -0.45 1.90 10.91
N ALA A 31 0.33 0.94 11.44
CA ALA A 31 0.92 -0.13 10.65
C ALA A 31 -0.13 -0.94 9.87
N LEU A 32 -1.29 -1.22 10.50
CA LEU A 32 -2.39 -1.96 9.87
C LEU A 32 -2.96 -1.20 8.66
N CYS A 33 -3.29 0.08 8.83
CA CYS A 33 -3.80 0.91 7.74
C CYS A 33 -2.79 1.08 6.60
N SER A 34 -1.50 1.11 6.92
CA SER A 34 -0.42 1.13 5.93
C SER A 34 -0.33 -0.20 5.17
N HIS A 35 -0.37 -1.32 5.89
CA HIS A 35 -0.32 -2.66 5.31
C HIS A 35 -1.48 -2.92 4.36
N MET A 36 -2.72 -2.59 4.76
CA MET A 36 -3.91 -2.76 3.92
C MET A 36 -3.82 -1.95 2.62
N GLN A 37 -3.27 -0.73 2.68
CA GLN A 37 -3.02 0.05 1.46
C GLN A 37 -2.02 -0.65 0.56
N HIS A 38 -0.90 -1.09 1.11
CA HIS A 38 0.13 -1.78 0.34
C HIS A 38 -0.42 -3.05 -0.32
N GLU A 39 -1.17 -3.86 0.43
CA GLU A 39 -1.82 -5.07 -0.08
C GLU A 39 -2.81 -4.75 -1.21
N SER A 40 -3.67 -3.74 -1.03
CA SER A 40 -4.61 -3.32 -2.08
C SER A 40 -3.90 -2.88 -3.36
N LEU A 41 -2.76 -2.19 -3.25
CA LEU A 41 -1.93 -1.79 -4.38
C LEU A 41 -1.29 -3.00 -5.06
N GLN A 42 -0.82 -3.97 -4.29
CA GLN A 42 -0.27 -5.22 -4.83
C GLN A 42 -1.34 -6.02 -5.59
N ILE A 43 -2.53 -6.19 -5.01
CA ILE A 43 -3.65 -6.86 -5.69
C ILE A 43 -3.99 -6.15 -7.01
N ARG A 44 -4.04 -4.81 -6.99
CA ARG A 44 -4.30 -4.02 -8.21
C ARG A 44 -3.22 -4.23 -9.27
N ARG A 45 -1.94 -4.21 -8.88
CA ARG A 45 -0.82 -4.45 -9.80
C ARG A 45 -0.88 -5.86 -10.38
N HIS A 46 -1.04 -6.88 -9.53
CA HIS A 46 -1.15 -8.27 -9.95
C HIS A 46 -2.31 -8.49 -10.93
N LYS A 47 -3.49 -7.89 -10.66
CA LYS A 47 -4.62 -7.95 -11.60
C LYS A 47 -4.28 -7.37 -12.96
N LEU A 48 -3.55 -6.25 -13.00
CA LEU A 48 -3.11 -5.65 -14.27
C LEU A 48 -2.08 -6.52 -15.00
N ASP A 49 -1.16 -7.15 -14.27
CA ASP A 49 -0.16 -8.03 -14.87
C ASP A 49 -0.77 -9.31 -15.42
N VAL A 50 -1.73 -9.91 -14.70
CA VAL A 50 -2.52 -11.05 -15.21
C VAL A 50 -3.29 -10.65 -16.47
N LEU A 51 -3.94 -9.49 -16.49
CA LEU A 51 -4.67 -9.02 -17.69
C LEU A 51 -3.73 -8.80 -18.88
N LYS A 52 -2.55 -8.20 -18.66
CA LYS A 52 -1.53 -8.05 -19.71
C LYS A 52 -1.07 -9.42 -20.21
N HIS A 53 -0.80 -10.36 -19.32
CA HIS A 53 -0.35 -11.69 -19.69
C HIS A 53 -1.41 -12.42 -20.52
N VAL A 54 -2.68 -12.40 -20.08
CA VAL A 54 -3.80 -12.98 -20.84
C VAL A 54 -3.94 -12.33 -22.21
N PHE A 55 -3.83 -11.01 -22.31
CA PHE A 55 -3.89 -10.31 -23.61
C PHE A 55 -2.74 -10.74 -24.55
N THR A 56 -1.55 -10.98 -23.99
CA THR A 56 -0.37 -11.44 -24.74
C THR A 56 -0.53 -12.89 -25.21
N VAL A 57 -1.14 -13.75 -24.38
CA VAL A 57 -1.39 -15.18 -24.71
C VAL A 57 -2.52 -15.33 -25.75
N ILE A 58 -3.54 -14.47 -25.72
CA ILE A 58 -4.68 -14.55 -26.66
C ILE A 58 -4.37 -13.90 -28.03
N GLN A 59 -3.34 -13.03 -28.15
CA GLN A 59 -2.88 -12.48 -29.43
C GLN A 59 -1.44 -12.89 -29.81
N PRO A 60 -1.18 -14.13 -30.26
CA PRO A 60 0.13 -14.51 -30.77
C PRO A 60 0.31 -14.11 -32.26
N GLY A 61 0.01 -12.87 -32.67
CA GLY A 61 -0.11 -12.61 -34.12
C GLY A 61 -0.10 -11.19 -34.68
N MET A 62 0.39 -10.15 -34.00
CA MET A 62 0.57 -8.83 -34.63
C MET A 62 1.95 -8.21 -34.39
N VAL A 63 3.00 -8.95 -34.75
CA VAL A 63 4.27 -8.34 -35.16
C VAL A 63 4.47 -8.70 -36.63
N ASN A 64 4.01 -7.81 -37.51
CA ASN A 64 4.41 -7.82 -38.90
C ASN A 64 5.25 -6.56 -39.11
N GLN A 65 6.57 -6.72 -39.09
CA GLN A 65 7.50 -5.72 -39.59
C GLN A 65 7.39 -5.74 -41.12
N ARG A 66 6.89 -4.65 -41.69
CA ARG A 66 7.18 -4.24 -43.06
C ARG A 66 7.41 -2.73 -43.08
#